data_AF-A0A357EWZ7-F1
#
_entry.id   AF-A0A357EWZ7-F1
#
_cell.length_a   1.000
_cell.length_b   1.000
_cell.length_c   1.000
_cell.angle_alpha   90.00
_cell.angle_beta   90.00
_cell.angle_gamma   90.00
#
_symmetry.space_group_name_H-M   'P 1'
#
loop_
_entity.id
_entity.type
_entity.pdbx_description
1 polymer ?
#
loop_
_entity_poly.entity_id
_entity_poly.type
_entity_poly.pdbx_seq_one_letter_code
_entity_poly.pdbx_strand_id
1 'polypeptide(L)'
;LRETQTDAAFHTSRRRGYDEILPWSIIDSGLSFEFLKSEHEKAHAALSSLPCPAVEKCTVCGVCPSTWLADAPPGLIQIQPARIREALQTA
;
A
#
# COMPACT_ATOMS: atom_id res chain seq x y z
N LEU A 1 -28.36 17.32 0.69
CA LEU A 1 -29.36 16.29 0.34
C LEU A 1 -30.71 16.91 0.02
N ARG A 2 -31.43 17.54 0.96
CA ARG A 2 -32.79 18.09 0.68
C ARG A 2 -32.81 19.27 -0.31
N GLU A 3 -31.86 20.18 -0.22
CA GLU A 3 -31.77 21.34 -1.13
C GLU A 3 -31.21 20.97 -2.50
N THR A 4 -30.22 20.07 -2.52
CA THR A 4 -29.54 19.63 -3.75
C THR A 4 -30.18 18.41 -4.40
N GLN A 5 -31.17 17.80 -3.74
CA GLN A 5 -31.79 16.50 -4.09
C GLN A 5 -30.77 15.38 -4.39
N THR A 6 -29.56 15.48 -3.86
CA THR A 6 -28.51 14.47 -4.05
C THR A 6 -28.88 13.20 -3.29
N ASP A 7 -28.72 12.04 -3.93
CA ASP A 7 -28.81 10.76 -3.25
C ASP A 7 -27.52 10.52 -2.44
N ALA A 8 -27.65 10.39 -1.12
CA ALA A 8 -26.52 10.10 -0.25
C ALA A 8 -25.97 8.69 -0.50
N ALA A 9 -26.84 7.71 -0.75
CA ALA A 9 -26.47 6.31 -0.87
C ALA A 9 -25.52 6.09 -2.06
N PHE A 10 -25.71 6.86 -3.13
CA PHE A 10 -24.79 6.88 -4.28
C PHE A 10 -23.33 7.15 -3.89
N HIS A 11 -23.08 8.01 -2.89
CA HIS A 11 -21.73 8.40 -2.48
C HIS A 11 -21.19 7.59 -1.30
N THR A 12 -22.06 7.05 -0.43
CA THR A 12 -21.64 6.46 0.85
C THR A 12 -21.67 4.94 0.89
N SER A 13 -22.63 4.31 0.20
CA SER A 13 -22.90 2.87 0.36
C SER A 13 -22.87 2.07 -0.94
N ARG A 14 -22.80 2.74 -2.09
CA ARG A 14 -22.69 2.07 -3.38
C ARG A 14 -21.38 1.28 -3.48
N ARG A 15 -21.45 0.00 -3.86
CA ARG A 15 -20.27 -0.74 -4.32
C ARG A 15 -19.77 -0.16 -5.63
N ARG A 16 -18.47 0.13 -5.69
CA ARG A 16 -17.80 0.56 -6.91
C ARG A 16 -17.20 -0.64 -7.64
N GLY A 17 -17.42 -0.70 -8.95
CA GLY A 17 -16.81 -1.70 -9.83
C GLY A 17 -15.38 -1.30 -10.22
N TYR A 18 -14.65 -2.21 -10.84
CA TYR A 18 -13.33 -1.90 -11.42
C TYR A 18 -13.42 -1.38 -12.87
N ASP A 19 -14.61 -1.46 -13.46
CA ASP A 19 -14.95 -0.96 -14.80
C ASP A 19 -15.25 0.54 -14.83
N GLU A 20 -15.37 1.18 -13.65
CA GLU A 20 -15.52 2.62 -13.52
C GLU A 20 -14.21 3.31 -13.09
N ILE A 21 -14.11 4.60 -13.36
CA ILE A 21 -13.03 5.44 -12.84
C ILE A 21 -13.25 5.62 -11.34
N LEU A 22 -12.32 5.09 -10.54
CA LEU A 22 -12.39 5.20 -9.10
C LEU A 22 -11.96 6.61 -8.65
N PRO A 23 -12.55 7.16 -7.57
CA PRO A 23 -12.19 8.50 -7.09
C PRO A 23 -10.70 8.67 -6.76
N TRP A 24 -10.03 7.58 -6.37
CA TRP A 24 -8.60 7.53 -6.05
C TRP A 24 -7.71 7.21 -7.25
N SER A 25 -8.25 6.99 -8.46
CA SER A 25 -7.45 6.80 -9.68
C SER A 25 -6.62 8.03 -10.07
N ILE A 26 -6.91 9.20 -9.49
CA ILE A 26 -6.12 10.43 -9.65
C ILE A 26 -4.85 10.45 -8.81
N ILE A 27 -4.68 9.49 -7.88
CA ILE A 27 -3.56 9.42 -6.94
C ILE A 27 -2.55 8.41 -7.48
N ASP A 28 -1.32 8.84 -7.72
CA ASP A 28 -0.21 7.93 -7.99
C ASP A 28 0.44 7.51 -6.67
N SER A 29 0.34 6.22 -6.36
CA SER A 29 0.95 5.60 -5.17
C SER A 29 2.26 4.86 -5.48
N GLY A 30 2.69 4.87 -6.74
CA GLY A 30 3.77 4.03 -7.26
C GLY A 30 3.38 2.55 -7.41
N LEU A 31 2.13 2.17 -7.12
CA LEU A 31 1.61 0.82 -7.32
C LEU A 31 0.72 0.76 -8.55
N SER A 32 0.79 -0.34 -9.31
CA SER A 32 -0.09 -0.53 -10.45
C SER A 32 -1.54 -0.77 -10.01
N PHE A 33 -2.49 -0.39 -10.86
CA PHE A 33 -3.91 -0.66 -10.63
C PHE A 33 -4.20 -2.15 -10.45
N GLU A 34 -3.59 -3.00 -11.28
CA GLU A 34 -3.77 -4.46 -11.20
C GLU A 34 -3.31 -5.04 -9.86
N PHE A 35 -2.21 -4.53 -9.30
CA PHE A 35 -1.76 -4.93 -7.97
C PHE A 35 -2.82 -4.57 -6.92
N LEU A 36 -3.27 -3.31 -6.88
CA LEU A 36 -4.27 -2.82 -5.93
C LEU A 36 -5.60 -3.58 -6.03
N LYS A 37 -6.03 -3.89 -7.26
CA LYS A 37 -7.21 -4.70 -7.54
C LYS A 37 -7.08 -6.10 -6.94
N SER A 38 -5.94 -6.77 -7.16
CA SER A 38 -5.69 -8.11 -6.63
C SER A 38 -5.68 -8.15 -5.09
N GLU A 39 -5.13 -7.10 -4.46
CA GLU A 39 -5.10 -6.97 -2.99
C GLU A 39 -6.50 -6.70 -2.42
N HIS A 40 -7.32 -5.92 -3.11
CA HIS A 40 -8.71 -5.68 -2.73
C HIS A 40 -9.58 -6.96 -2.83
N GLU A 41 -9.37 -7.77 -3.88
CA GLU A 41 -10.02 -9.08 -4.03
C GLU A 41 -9.63 -10.05 -2.90
N LYS A 42 -8.33 -10.11 -2.54
CA LYS A 42 -7.84 -10.89 -1.39
C LYS A 42 -8.47 -10.43 -0.07
N ALA A 43 -8.57 -9.12 0.15
CA ALA A 43 -9.17 -8.57 1.35
C ALA A 43 -10.65 -8.97 1.49
N HIS A 44 -11.41 -8.95 0.39
CA HIS A 44 -12.79 -9.46 0.36
C HIS A 44 -12.90 -10.95 0.68
N ALA A 45 -11.88 -11.74 0.34
CA ALA A 45 -11.77 -13.16 0.70
C ALA A 45 -11.19 -13.40 2.11
N ALA A 46 -10.97 -12.35 2.91
CA ALA A 46 -10.33 -12.41 4.22
C ALA A 46 -8.91 -13.04 4.20
N LEU A 47 -8.19 -12.87 3.09
CA LEU A 47 -6.80 -13.33 2.94
C LEU A 47 -5.83 -12.21 3.28
N SER A 48 -4.80 -12.52 4.07
CA SER A 48 -3.73 -11.60 4.38
C SER A 48 -2.75 -11.45 3.22
N SER A 49 -2.25 -10.25 2.99
CA SER A 49 -1.13 -9.99 2.11
C SER A 49 0.22 -10.19 2.81
N LEU A 50 1.28 -10.36 2.01
CA LEU A 50 2.63 -10.40 2.55
C LEU A 50 3.00 -9.04 3.13
N PRO A 51 3.80 -9.00 4.22
CA PRO A 51 4.31 -7.75 4.76
C PRO A 51 5.16 -7.03 3.70
N CYS A 52 5.09 -5.69 3.66
CA CYS A 52 5.93 -4.90 2.78
C CYS A 52 7.36 -4.76 3.38
N PRO A 53 8.44 -5.08 2.63
CA PRO A 53 8.44 -5.50 1.23
C PRO A 53 8.11 -6.99 1.08
N ALA A 54 7.25 -7.33 0.12
CA ALA A 54 6.83 -8.72 -0.15
C ALA A 54 7.95 -9.58 -0.78
N VAL A 55 9.06 -8.95 -1.16
CA VAL A 55 10.26 -9.55 -1.75
C VAL A 55 11.49 -8.92 -1.12
N GLU A 56 12.66 -9.56 -1.24
CA GLU A 56 13.90 -9.05 -0.65
C GLU A 56 14.32 -7.67 -1.18
N LYS A 57 14.01 -7.36 -2.44
CA LYS A 57 14.30 -6.07 -3.08
C LYS A 57 13.07 -5.57 -3.83
N CYS A 58 12.37 -4.57 -3.28
CA CYS A 58 11.15 -3.98 -3.85
C CYS A 58 11.35 -2.50 -4.22
N THR A 59 11.30 -2.15 -5.51
CA THR A 59 11.42 -0.77 -6.02
C THR A 59 10.08 -0.17 -6.44
N VAL A 60 8.97 -0.83 -6.11
CA VAL A 60 7.65 -0.54 -6.72
C VAL A 60 7.13 0.84 -6.29
N CYS A 61 6.90 1.08 -4.99
CA CYS A 61 6.38 2.37 -4.51
C CYS A 61 7.46 3.38 -4.05
N GLY A 62 8.74 2.99 -4.04
CA GLY A 62 9.85 3.84 -3.58
C GLY A 62 9.92 4.11 -2.07
N VAL A 63 8.95 3.64 -1.28
CA VAL A 63 8.96 3.78 0.20
C VAL A 63 9.97 2.83 0.83
N CYS A 64 10.02 1.59 0.35
CA CYS A 64 10.98 0.63 0.84
C CYS A 64 12.36 0.95 0.27
N PRO A 65 13.39 1.03 1.12
CA PRO A 65 14.74 1.35 0.70
C PRO A 65 15.43 0.07 0.19
N SER A 66 14.96 -0.47 -0.93
CA SER A 66 15.41 -1.76 -1.45
C SER A 66 16.81 -1.76 -2.07
N THR A 67 17.52 -0.63 -2.02
CA THR A 67 18.96 -0.56 -2.35
C THR A 67 19.69 0.52 -1.55
N TRP A 68 19.07 1.66 -1.22
CA TRP A 68 19.81 2.75 -0.58
C TRP A 68 20.00 2.63 0.93
N LEU A 69 19.17 1.91 1.72
CA LEU A 69 19.42 1.81 3.18
C LEU A 69 20.55 0.86 3.56
N ALA A 70 20.87 -0.10 2.71
CA ALA A 70 22.08 -0.91 2.91
C ALA A 70 23.34 -0.03 2.82
N ASP A 71 23.29 1.04 2.03
CA ASP A 71 24.38 2.01 1.82
C ASP A 71 24.12 3.39 2.49
N ALA A 72 23.03 3.53 3.25
CA ALA A 72 22.62 4.82 3.82
C ALA A 72 23.49 5.15 5.04
N PRO A 73 23.78 6.45 5.28
CA PRO A 73 24.36 6.88 6.54
C PRO A 73 23.56 6.34 7.73
N PRO A 74 24.21 5.89 8.82
CA PRO A 74 23.56 5.27 9.97
C PRO A 74 22.39 6.09 10.58
N GLY A 75 22.38 7.41 10.39
CA GLY A 75 21.31 8.30 10.86
C GLY A 75 19.95 8.17 10.16
N LEU A 76 19.86 7.49 9.01
CA LEU A 76 18.60 7.33 8.25
C LEU A 76 17.95 5.95 8.45
N ILE A 77 18.60 5.06 9.19
CA ILE A 77 18.15 3.69 9.49
C ILE A 77 17.34 3.69 10.80
N GLN A 78 16.17 4.34 10.83
CA GLN A 78 15.37 4.42 12.07
C GLN A 78 14.11 3.56 12.06
N ILE A 79 13.76 2.95 10.92
CA ILE A 79 12.60 2.06 10.79
C ILE A 79 13.07 0.70 10.25
N GLN A 80 13.71 -0.08 11.12
CA GLN A 80 14.04 -1.48 10.83
C GLN A 80 13.06 -2.44 11.52
N PRO A 81 12.61 -3.51 10.83
CA PRO A 81 11.90 -4.61 11.47
C PRO A 81 12.72 -5.24 12.61
N ALA A 82 12.03 -5.70 13.67
CA ALA A 82 12.66 -6.19 14.90
C ALA A 82 13.75 -7.26 14.66
N ARG A 83 13.50 -8.19 13.73
CA ARG A 83 14.44 -9.26 13.38
C ARG A 83 15.78 -8.75 12.83
N ILE A 84 15.78 -7.64 12.09
CA ILE A 84 17.01 -7.02 11.56
C ILE A 84 17.77 -6.32 12.69
N ARG A 85 17.05 -5.67 13.61
CA ARG A 85 17.65 -5.04 14.79
C ARG A 85 18.36 -6.07 15.68
N GLU A 86 17.73 -7.21 15.91
CA GLU A 86 18.30 -8.31 16.71
C GLU A 86 19.57 -8.89 16.08
N ALA A 87 19.58 -9.12 14.77
CA ALA A 87 20.73 -9.66 14.05
C ALA A 87 21.95 -8.71 14.03
N LEU A 88 21.71 -7.39 13.99
CA LEU A 88 22.79 -6.39 14.03
C LEU A 88 23.37 -6.17 15.43
N GLN A 89 22.64 -6.51 16.50
CA GLN A 89 23.15 -6.42 17.88
C GLN A 89 24.06 -7.60 18.27
N THR A 90 24.01 -8.69 17.50
CA THR A 90 24.77 -9.91 17.75
C THR A 90 26.03 -10.04 16.89
N ALA A 91 26.29 -9.07 16.00
CA ALA A 91 27.49 -8.96 15.18
C ALA A 91 28.42 -7.88 15.73
#